data_AF-A0A4V3WZD1-F1
#
_entry.id   AF-A0A4V3WZD1-F1
#
_cell.length_a   1.000
_cell.length_b   1.000
_cell.length_c   1.000
_cell.angle_alpha   90.00
_cell.angle_beta   90.00
_cell.angle_gamma   90.00
#
_symmetry.space_group_name_H-M   'P 1'
#
loop_
_entity.id
_entity.type
_entity.pdbx_description
1 polymer ?
#
loop_
_entity_poly.entity_id
_entity_poly.type
_entity_poly.pdbx_seq_one_letter_code
_entity_poly.pdbx_strand_id
1 'polypeptide(L)'
;MKSDNTLKTMTVLITIVFLIMAMKTAYAGTNGSSSNPGTASFWLDAAWIFTLYEAPFLLAVFVAGPMVNDAMPAIFATGRKCAAALKQNLSKTVDSGNAPESLKADDIAVTCDRQGEEGEVSVVENDKTAELSEEIIGYISGTFGNLLSDEQIEKLLDNFRKLNTCGPFEVVEKRKLQGVFEFDLIHFAWNVCRRIHNPDTCPKIFGFATAEMIKASFPMTLQNYAVSTIKSRLKDSDATTKFRLQIIEVNRPLVPYIFPVPEEAG
;
A
#
# COMPACT_ATOMS: atom_id res chain seq x y z
N MET A 1 9.25 -30.95 -23.11
CA MET A 1 9.80 -30.27 -21.93
C MET A 1 9.93 -28.79 -22.25
N LYS A 2 9.10 -27.92 -21.65
CA LYS A 2 9.25 -26.47 -21.74
C LYS A 2 10.21 -26.09 -20.60
N SER A 3 11.42 -25.62 -20.90
CA SER A 3 12.32 -25.13 -19.87
C SER A 3 11.73 -23.82 -19.32
N ASP A 4 11.37 -23.79 -18.04
CA ASP A 4 10.90 -22.58 -17.37
C ASP A 4 12.04 -21.56 -17.28
N ASN A 5 12.14 -20.70 -18.30
CA ASN A 5 13.12 -19.64 -18.39
C ASN A 5 12.81 -18.48 -17.43
N THR A 6 11.72 -18.55 -16.66
CA THR A 6 11.24 -17.50 -15.76
C THR A 6 12.27 -17.07 -14.73
N LEU A 7 12.98 -18.03 -14.10
CA LEU A 7 14.03 -17.71 -13.14
C LEU A 7 15.19 -16.97 -13.82
N LYS A 8 15.61 -17.43 -15.00
CA LYS A 8 16.67 -16.77 -15.79
C LYS A 8 16.26 -15.35 -16.19
N THR A 9 15.02 -15.16 -16.63
CA THR A 9 14.49 -13.84 -16.99
C THR A 9 14.42 -12.91 -15.78
N MET A 10 13.98 -13.39 -14.62
CA MET A 10 13.93 -12.60 -13.39
C MET A 10 15.34 -12.22 -12.91
N THR A 11 16.30 -13.15 -12.96
CA THR A 11 17.70 -12.85 -12.62
C THR A 11 18.25 -11.77 -13.55
N VAL A 12 18.04 -11.87 -14.87
CA VAL A 12 18.50 -10.84 -15.83
C VAL A 12 17.86 -9.47 -15.57
N LEU A 13 16.58 -9.41 -15.24
CA LEU A 13 15.93 -8.14 -14.91
C LEU A 13 16.51 -7.51 -13.64
N ILE A 14 16.80 -8.33 -12.64
CA ILE A 14 17.38 -7.87 -11.37
C ILE A 14 18.82 -7.37 -11.57
N THR A 15 19.64 -8.07 -12.36
CA THR A 15 21.01 -7.62 -12.65
C THR A 15 21.03 -6.30 -13.42
N ILE A 16 20.08 -6.06 -14.33
CA ILE A 16 19.92 -4.76 -15.01
C ILE A 16 19.60 -3.64 -14.00
N VAL A 17 18.74 -3.90 -13.01
CA VAL A 17 18.41 -2.90 -11.98
C VAL A 17 19.63 -2.56 -11.13
N PHE A 18 20.42 -3.56 -10.73
CA PHE A 18 21.68 -3.34 -9.99
C PHE A 18 22.70 -2.55 -10.82
N LEU A 19 22.77 -2.79 -12.13
CA LEU A 19 23.65 -2.03 -13.03
C LEU A 19 23.26 -0.55 -13.08
N ILE A 20 21.97 -0.25 -13.18
CA ILE A 20 21.47 1.14 -13.19
C ILE A 20 21.77 1.83 -11.84
N MET A 21 21.63 1.11 -10.71
CA MET A 21 22.00 1.66 -9.41
C MET A 21 23.51 1.90 -9.27
N ALA A 22 24.35 1.00 -9.78
CA ALA A 22 25.81 1.15 -9.80
C ALA A 22 26.24 2.37 -10.64
N MET A 23 25.64 2.55 -11.83
CA MET A 23 25.90 3.73 -12.65
C MET A 23 25.47 5.04 -11.96
N LYS A 24 24.30 5.06 -11.32
CA LYS A 24 23.82 6.24 -10.60
C LYS A 24 24.69 6.59 -9.38
N THR A 25 25.17 5.58 -8.66
CA THR A 25 26.04 5.78 -7.48
C THR A 25 27.45 6.19 -7.88
N ALA A 26 28.02 5.60 -8.93
CA ALA A 26 29.27 6.07 -9.52
C ALA A 26 29.17 7.54 -9.96
N TYR A 27 28.06 7.92 -10.62
CA TYR A 27 27.81 9.30 -11.05
C TYR A 27 27.61 10.29 -9.89
N ALA A 28 27.08 9.85 -8.74
CA ALA A 28 26.97 10.69 -7.56
C ALA A 28 28.33 10.95 -6.89
N GLY A 29 29.26 9.99 -6.99
CA GLY A 29 30.63 10.10 -6.47
C GLY A 29 31.55 11.01 -7.30
N THR A 30 31.21 11.31 -8.55
CA THR A 30 32.02 12.18 -9.44
C THR A 30 31.78 13.68 -9.25
N ASN A 31 30.83 14.08 -8.39
CA ASN A 31 30.52 15.50 -8.12
C ASN A 31 31.65 16.30 -7.44
N GLY A 32 32.82 15.70 -7.20
CA GLY A 32 34.03 16.37 -6.70
C GLY A 32 35.35 15.88 -7.30
N SER A 33 35.33 15.02 -8.33
CA SER A 33 36.54 14.51 -8.98
C SER A 33 36.33 14.44 -10.49
N SER A 34 37.38 14.70 -11.27
CA SER A 34 37.37 14.91 -12.73
C SER A 34 37.03 13.68 -13.58
N SER A 35 36.33 12.68 -13.03
CA SER A 35 35.88 11.49 -13.75
C SER A 35 34.64 11.81 -14.59
N ASN A 36 34.89 12.36 -15.78
CA ASN A 36 33.87 12.49 -16.82
C ASN A 36 33.30 11.09 -17.17
N PRO A 37 32.00 10.97 -17.49
CA PRO A 37 31.32 9.70 -17.84
C PRO A 37 31.82 9.01 -19.14
N GLY A 38 32.97 9.43 -19.68
CA GLY A 38 33.68 8.80 -20.80
C GLY A 38 35.08 8.29 -20.44
N THR A 39 35.49 8.33 -19.17
CA THR A 39 36.82 7.87 -18.74
C THR A 39 36.81 6.41 -18.29
N ALA A 40 37.89 5.67 -18.54
CA ALA A 40 38.02 4.27 -18.14
C ALA A 40 37.87 4.09 -16.61
N SER A 41 38.29 5.07 -15.82
CA SER A 41 38.17 5.06 -14.35
C SER A 41 36.72 5.07 -13.87
N PHE A 42 35.82 5.79 -14.55
CA PHE A 42 34.38 5.79 -14.23
C PHE A 42 33.76 4.39 -14.40
N TRP A 43 34.12 3.72 -15.50
CA TRP A 43 33.63 2.37 -15.77
C TRP A 43 34.22 1.34 -14.81
N LEU A 44 35.45 1.55 -14.34
CA LEU A 44 36.10 0.70 -13.35
C LEU A 44 35.45 0.85 -11.96
N ASP A 45 35.10 2.08 -11.56
CA ASP A 45 34.36 2.34 -10.33
C ASP A 45 32.94 1.76 -10.40
N ALA A 46 32.23 1.96 -11.51
CA ALA A 46 30.91 1.36 -11.71
C ALA A 46 30.95 -0.17 -11.70
N ALA A 47 31.96 -0.79 -12.32
CA ALA A 47 32.14 -2.24 -12.33
C ALA A 47 32.48 -2.79 -10.94
N TRP A 48 33.31 -2.07 -10.17
CA TRP A 48 33.65 -2.43 -8.78
C TRP A 48 32.42 -2.39 -7.87
N ILE A 49 31.65 -1.30 -7.95
CA ILE A 49 30.39 -1.13 -7.21
C ILE A 49 29.41 -2.24 -7.60
N PHE A 50 29.22 -2.47 -8.90
CA PHE A 50 28.35 -3.53 -9.40
C PHE A 50 28.75 -4.91 -8.87
N THR A 51 30.04 -5.24 -8.90
CA THR A 51 30.55 -6.52 -8.39
C THR A 51 30.28 -6.68 -6.89
N LEU A 52 30.46 -5.62 -6.08
CA LEU A 52 30.19 -5.68 -4.64
C LEU A 52 28.71 -5.90 -4.30
N TYR A 53 27.80 -5.32 -5.09
CA TYR A 53 26.36 -5.47 -4.87
C TYR A 53 25.79 -6.75 -5.48
N GLU A 54 26.32 -7.18 -6.63
CA GLU A 54 25.80 -8.32 -7.39
C GLU A 54 26.39 -9.67 -6.92
N ALA A 55 27.66 -9.72 -6.50
CA ALA A 55 28.29 -10.97 -6.06
C ALA A 55 27.58 -11.64 -4.86
N PRO A 56 27.14 -10.91 -3.81
CA PRO A 56 26.37 -11.50 -2.72
C PRO A 56 25.01 -12.03 -3.20
N PHE A 57 24.38 -11.34 -4.15
CA PHE A 57 23.08 -11.73 -4.71
C PHE A 57 23.20 -12.98 -5.60
N LEU A 58 24.18 -13.03 -6.49
CA LEU A 58 24.43 -14.20 -7.34
C LEU A 58 24.86 -15.41 -6.51
N LEU A 59 25.66 -15.20 -5.45
CA LEU A 59 26.00 -16.26 -4.51
C LEU A 59 24.75 -16.79 -3.80
N ALA A 60 23.85 -15.90 -3.35
CA ALA A 60 22.59 -16.30 -2.73
C ALA A 60 21.68 -17.07 -3.71
N VAL A 61 21.56 -16.63 -4.97
CA VAL A 61 20.78 -17.33 -6.01
C VAL A 61 21.42 -18.66 -6.39
N PHE A 62 22.74 -18.77 -6.41
CA PHE A 62 23.45 -20.01 -6.71
C PHE A 62 23.32 -21.05 -5.58
N VAL A 63 23.39 -20.60 -4.32
CA VAL A 63 23.20 -21.47 -3.14
C VAL A 63 21.73 -21.83 -2.92
N ALA A 64 20.80 -20.90 -3.13
CA ALA A 64 19.37 -21.13 -2.95
C ALA A 64 18.68 -21.73 -4.18
N GLY A 65 19.30 -21.67 -5.37
CA GLY A 65 18.76 -22.19 -6.62
C GLY A 65 18.35 -23.66 -6.57
N PRO A 66 19.18 -24.57 -6.00
CA PRO A 66 18.78 -25.96 -5.76
C PRO A 66 17.59 -26.08 -4.79
N MET A 67 17.56 -25.29 -3.71
CA MET A 67 16.50 -25.34 -2.69
C MET A 67 15.14 -24.82 -3.20
N VAL A 68 15.14 -23.82 -4.09
CA VAL A 68 13.92 -23.26 -4.70
C VAL A 68 13.33 -24.23 -5.74
N ASN A 69 14.17 -24.98 -6.45
CA ASN A 69 13.72 -25.99 -7.42
C ASN A 69 13.03 -27.18 -6.72
N ASP A 70 13.50 -27.56 -5.54
CA ASP A 70 12.91 -28.64 -4.72
C ASP A 70 11.62 -28.21 -3.97
N ALA A 71 11.46 -26.91 -3.68
CA ALA A 71 10.25 -26.37 -3.02
C ALA A 71 9.12 -25.99 -4.00
N MET A 72 9.42 -25.87 -5.30
CA MET A 72 8.48 -25.42 -6.32
C MET A 72 7.24 -26.33 -6.54
N PRO A 73 7.30 -27.67 -6.43
CA PRO A 73 6.09 -28.49 -6.58
C PRO A 73 5.10 -28.33 -5.42
N ALA A 74 5.54 -27.88 -4.23
CA ALA A 74 4.66 -27.68 -3.08
C ALA A 74 3.90 -26.34 -3.12
N ILE A 75 4.57 -25.26 -3.55
CA ILE A 75 3.98 -23.91 -3.57
C ILE A 75 2.94 -23.77 -4.71
N PHE A 76 3.19 -24.40 -5.87
CA PHE A 76 2.23 -24.39 -6.98
C PHE A 76 1.05 -25.36 -6.79
N ALA A 77 1.20 -26.43 -6.00
CA ALA A 77 0.10 -27.32 -5.66
C ALA A 77 -0.91 -26.66 -4.72
N THR A 78 -0.44 -25.82 -3.79
CA THR A 78 -1.31 -25.04 -2.88
C THR A 78 -2.05 -23.93 -3.63
N GLY A 79 -1.39 -23.24 -4.56
CA GLY A 79 -2.04 -22.21 -5.40
C GLY A 79 -3.17 -22.74 -6.28
N ARG A 80 -3.04 -23.95 -6.87
CA ARG A 80 -4.12 -24.56 -7.67
C ARG A 80 -5.31 -25.03 -6.83
N LYS A 81 -5.10 -25.49 -5.59
CA LYS A 81 -6.17 -25.93 -4.70
C LYS A 81 -7.04 -24.75 -4.23
N CYS A 82 -6.43 -23.59 -3.93
CA CYS A 82 -7.18 -22.37 -3.60
C CYS A 82 -7.98 -21.81 -4.79
N ALA A 83 -7.42 -21.86 -6.01
CA ALA A 83 -8.12 -21.41 -7.21
C ALA A 83 -9.33 -22.31 -7.59
N ALA A 84 -9.24 -23.62 -7.33
CA ALA A 84 -10.34 -24.55 -7.55
C ALA A 84 -11.48 -24.39 -6.51
N ALA A 85 -11.14 -24.15 -5.24
CA ALA A 85 -12.11 -23.90 -4.17
C ALA A 85 -12.87 -22.58 -4.37
N LEU A 86 -12.21 -21.55 -4.92
CA LEU A 86 -12.84 -20.26 -5.21
C LEU A 86 -13.84 -20.35 -6.38
N LYS A 87 -13.55 -21.17 -7.41
CA LYS A 87 -14.47 -21.39 -8.54
C LYS A 87 -15.72 -22.19 -8.17
N GLN A 88 -15.62 -23.14 -7.24
CA GLN A 88 -16.78 -23.92 -6.80
C GLN A 88 -17.73 -23.13 -5.90
N ASN A 89 -17.22 -22.15 -5.14
CA ASN A 89 -18.07 -21.28 -4.32
C ASN A 89 -18.78 -20.18 -5.14
N LEU A 90 -18.18 -19.72 -6.25
CA LEU A 90 -18.80 -18.70 -7.10
C LEU A 90 -19.97 -19.24 -7.96
N SER A 91 -20.00 -20.55 -8.23
CA SER A 91 -21.05 -21.17 -9.06
C SER A 91 -22.30 -21.60 -8.27
N LYS A 92 -22.30 -21.48 -6.93
CA LYS A 92 -23.42 -21.89 -6.06
C LYS A 92 -24.32 -20.75 -5.59
N THR A 93 -24.03 -19.50 -5.94
CA THR A 93 -24.78 -18.32 -5.45
C THR A 93 -25.68 -17.67 -6.52
N VAL A 94 -25.94 -18.36 -7.64
CA VAL A 94 -26.91 -17.93 -8.66
C VAL A 94 -27.80 -19.11 -9.04
N ASP A 95 -28.75 -19.45 -8.17
CA ASP A 95 -30.17 -19.64 -8.51
C ASP A 95 -30.95 -20.08 -7.26
N SER A 96 -32.05 -19.38 -7.01
CA SER A 96 -32.98 -19.62 -5.90
C SER A 96 -34.16 -20.47 -6.38
N GLY A 97 -34.59 -21.46 -5.58
CA GLY A 97 -35.97 -21.94 -5.65
C GLY A 97 -36.25 -23.41 -5.27
N ASN A 98 -36.97 -23.56 -4.16
CA ASN A 98 -37.85 -24.67 -3.74
C ASN A 98 -37.24 -25.97 -3.15
N ALA A 99 -37.65 -26.23 -1.90
CA ALA A 99 -37.60 -27.51 -1.17
C ALA A 99 -38.73 -28.47 -1.65
N PRO A 100 -38.97 -29.68 -1.07
CA PRO A 100 -38.22 -30.45 -0.04
C PRO A 100 -38.02 -31.95 -0.41
N GLU A 101 -37.09 -32.68 0.25
CA GLU A 101 -37.30 -34.07 0.77
C GLU A 101 -36.01 -34.77 1.27
N SER A 102 -36.10 -35.21 2.54
CA SER A 102 -35.83 -36.56 3.09
C SER A 102 -34.44 -37.24 3.01
N LEU A 103 -33.96 -37.67 4.22
CA LEU A 103 -33.37 -38.98 4.58
C LEU A 103 -31.98 -39.36 3.97
N LYS A 104 -30.93 -39.86 4.65
CA LYS A 104 -30.65 -40.49 5.97
C LYS A 104 -29.17 -40.23 6.35
N ALA A 105 -28.83 -40.03 7.63
CA ALA A 105 -28.22 -41.00 8.58
C ALA A 105 -26.93 -41.71 8.10
N ASP A 106 -25.80 -41.45 8.77
CA ASP A 106 -25.24 -42.37 9.78
C ASP A 106 -24.00 -41.76 10.48
N ASP A 107 -24.09 -41.73 11.82
CA ASP A 107 -23.10 -41.90 12.90
C ASP A 107 -21.64 -41.41 12.73
N ILE A 108 -21.06 -40.71 13.72
CA ILE A 108 -20.52 -41.32 14.95
C ILE A 108 -20.66 -40.40 16.18
N ALA A 109 -21.15 -41.03 17.27
CA ALA A 109 -21.24 -40.65 18.69
C ALA A 109 -20.15 -39.68 19.20
N VAL A 110 -20.48 -38.60 19.92
CA VAL A 110 -20.98 -38.48 21.31
C VAL A 110 -20.04 -39.08 22.37
N THR A 111 -19.50 -38.21 23.21
CA THR A 111 -19.62 -38.19 24.70
C THR A 111 -19.02 -36.86 25.19
N CYS A 112 -19.84 -35.89 25.60
CA CYS A 112 -20.30 -35.60 26.98
C CYS A 112 -19.17 -35.23 27.95
N ASP A 113 -19.25 -34.28 28.87
CA ASP A 113 -20.11 -33.13 29.20
C ASP A 113 -19.54 -32.65 30.55
N ARG A 114 -19.43 -31.33 30.80
CA ARG A 114 -19.89 -30.72 32.07
C ARG A 114 -19.68 -29.20 32.15
N GLN A 115 -20.84 -28.52 32.13
CA GLN A 115 -21.28 -27.43 33.00
C GLN A 115 -20.43 -26.16 33.14
N GLY A 116 -21.02 -25.06 32.65
CA GLY A 116 -21.32 -23.94 33.55
C GLY A 116 -20.81 -22.57 33.12
N GLU A 117 -21.76 -21.66 33.00
CA GLU A 117 -21.66 -20.20 33.17
C GLU A 117 -21.51 -19.32 31.91
N GLU A 118 -22.42 -18.36 31.92
CA GLU A 118 -22.71 -17.34 30.93
C GLU A 118 -21.52 -16.40 30.76
N GLY A 119 -21.15 -16.14 29.52
CA GLY A 119 -20.08 -15.23 29.18
C GLY A 119 -20.22 -14.87 27.71
N GLU A 120 -20.84 -13.72 27.47
CA GLU A 120 -20.83 -12.95 26.24
C GLU A 120 -19.56 -13.22 25.42
N VAL A 121 -19.71 -13.90 24.29
CA VAL A 121 -18.63 -14.12 23.34
C VAL A 121 -18.34 -12.77 22.70
N SER A 122 -17.48 -12.01 23.37
CA SER A 122 -16.76 -10.90 22.79
C SER A 122 -16.12 -11.40 21.50
N VAL A 123 -16.57 -10.83 20.39
CA VAL A 123 -15.89 -10.89 19.11
C VAL A 123 -14.56 -10.19 19.35
N VAL A 124 -13.51 -10.96 19.65
CA VAL A 124 -12.14 -10.46 19.63
C VAL A 124 -11.75 -10.29 18.17
N GLU A 125 -12.21 -9.19 17.57
CA GLU A 125 -11.52 -8.59 16.44
C GLU A 125 -10.17 -8.10 16.97
N ASN A 126 -9.12 -8.81 16.58
CA ASN A 126 -7.73 -8.46 16.84
C ASN A 126 -7.38 -7.21 16.03
N ASP A 127 -7.87 -6.06 16.48
CA ASP A 127 -7.66 -4.78 15.82
C ASP A 127 -6.32 -4.18 16.27
N LYS A 128 -5.25 -4.55 15.56
CA LYS A 128 -3.97 -3.85 15.65
C LYS A 128 -3.97 -2.61 14.75
N THR A 129 -5.05 -1.81 14.79
CA THR A 129 -5.04 -0.47 14.20
C THR A 129 -4.18 0.42 15.09
N ALA A 130 -3.21 1.10 14.48
CA ALA A 130 -2.40 2.06 15.23
C ALA A 130 -3.29 3.22 15.68
N GLU A 131 -3.28 3.55 16.97
CA GLU A 131 -3.97 4.73 17.48
C GLU A 131 -3.36 6.00 16.87
N LEU A 132 -4.21 6.89 16.37
CA LEU A 132 -3.80 8.21 15.88
C LEU A 132 -3.72 9.16 17.07
N SER A 133 -2.76 10.09 17.06
CA SER A 133 -2.70 11.13 18.09
C SER A 133 -3.89 12.09 18.01
N GLU A 134 -4.27 12.67 19.14
CA GLU A 134 -5.34 13.69 19.20
C GLU A 134 -5.08 14.88 18.27
N GLU A 135 -3.80 15.26 18.09
CA GLU A 135 -3.40 16.31 17.15
C GLU A 135 -3.80 15.96 15.71
N ILE A 136 -3.56 14.71 15.28
CA ILE A 136 -3.91 14.25 13.94
C ILE A 136 -5.42 14.17 13.77
N ILE A 137 -6.12 13.63 14.78
CA ILE A 137 -7.59 13.56 14.75
C ILE A 137 -8.18 14.97 14.64
N GLY A 138 -7.72 15.90 15.48
CA GLY A 138 -8.15 17.31 15.45
C GLY A 138 -7.82 18.01 14.13
N TYR A 139 -6.66 17.72 13.54
CA TYR A 139 -6.28 18.24 12.22
C TYR A 139 -7.22 17.76 11.11
N ILE A 140 -7.54 16.47 11.09
CA ILE A 140 -8.40 15.85 10.08
C ILE A 140 -9.83 16.37 10.21
N SER A 141 -10.41 16.28 11.41
CA SER A 141 -11.78 16.73 11.69
C SER A 141 -11.91 18.24 11.49
N GLY A 142 -10.94 19.04 11.90
CA GLY A 142 -10.97 20.49 11.72
C GLY A 142 -10.83 20.92 10.26
N THR A 143 -10.07 20.18 9.44
CA THR A 143 -9.84 20.52 8.03
C THR A 143 -11.05 20.17 7.16
N PHE A 144 -11.70 19.04 7.44
CA PHE A 144 -12.80 18.53 6.61
C PHE A 144 -14.19 18.55 7.26
N GLY A 145 -14.33 19.00 8.51
CA GLY A 145 -15.61 18.97 9.23
C GLY A 145 -16.74 19.78 8.60
N ASN A 146 -16.42 20.77 7.76
CA ASN A 146 -17.42 21.53 6.99
C ASN A 146 -17.72 20.91 5.60
N LEU A 147 -16.99 19.88 5.19
CA LEU A 147 -17.06 19.28 3.85
C LEU A 147 -17.52 17.83 3.87
N LEU A 148 -17.23 17.11 4.95
CA LEU A 148 -17.51 15.69 5.11
C LEU A 148 -18.43 15.49 6.32
N SER A 149 -19.31 14.50 6.26
CA SER A 149 -20.08 14.08 7.43
C SER A 149 -19.19 13.38 8.46
N ASP A 150 -19.66 13.29 9.70
CA ASP A 150 -18.93 12.59 10.78
C ASP A 150 -18.59 11.14 10.40
N GLU A 151 -19.51 10.43 9.72
CA GLU A 151 -19.27 9.08 9.21
C GLU A 151 -18.13 9.02 8.18
N GLN A 152 -18.02 10.04 7.34
CA GLN A 152 -16.94 10.14 6.35
C GLN A 152 -15.61 10.49 7.01
N ILE A 153 -15.63 11.36 8.02
CA ILE A 153 -14.46 11.68 8.83
C ILE A 153 -13.96 10.41 9.54
N GLU A 154 -14.83 9.61 10.15
CA GLU A 154 -14.42 8.36 10.80
C GLU A 154 -13.81 7.35 9.82
N LYS A 155 -14.38 7.20 8.63
CA LYS A 155 -13.78 6.38 7.55
C LYS A 155 -12.41 6.88 7.14
N LEU A 156 -12.24 8.20 7.06
CA LEU A 156 -10.96 8.80 6.73
C LEU A 156 -9.92 8.53 7.83
N LEU A 157 -10.31 8.67 9.10
CA LEU A 157 -9.47 8.33 10.26
C LEU A 157 -9.07 6.86 10.22
N ASP A 158 -10.01 5.96 9.98
CA ASP A 158 -9.76 4.52 9.85
C ASP A 158 -8.78 4.20 8.70
N ASN A 159 -8.93 4.84 7.55
CA ASN A 159 -7.98 4.70 6.45
C ASN A 159 -6.54 5.11 6.85
N PHE A 160 -6.39 6.17 7.65
CA PHE A 160 -5.09 6.58 8.18
C PHE A 160 -4.54 5.58 9.20
N ARG A 161 -5.37 5.01 10.07
CA ARG A 161 -4.98 3.92 10.99
C ARG A 161 -4.45 2.69 10.22
N LYS A 162 -5.07 2.40 9.07
CA LYS A 162 -4.71 1.30 8.15
C LYS A 162 -3.55 1.61 7.21
N LEU A 163 -2.94 2.81 7.27
CA LEU A 163 -1.82 3.18 6.39
C LEU A 163 -0.65 2.20 6.54
N ASN A 164 -0.27 1.90 7.79
CA ASN A 164 0.88 1.05 8.07
C ASN A 164 0.63 -0.42 7.75
N THR A 165 -0.62 -0.86 7.72
CA THR A 165 -1.01 -2.21 7.27
C THR A 165 -1.24 -2.29 5.76
N CYS A 166 -1.14 -1.16 5.04
CA CYS A 166 -1.40 -1.06 3.60
C CYS A 166 -2.82 -1.49 3.18
N GLY A 167 -3.79 -1.26 4.06
CA GLY A 167 -5.21 -1.42 3.76
C GLY A 167 -5.82 -2.78 4.17
N PRO A 168 -7.03 -3.08 3.67
CA PRO A 168 -7.78 -2.35 2.62
C PRO A 168 -8.26 -0.95 3.04
N PHE A 169 -8.29 -0.01 2.09
CA PHE A 169 -8.79 1.36 2.29
C PHE A 169 -10.20 1.52 1.76
N GLU A 170 -11.03 2.25 2.48
CA GLU A 170 -12.41 2.53 2.12
C GLU A 170 -12.55 3.84 1.33
N VAL A 171 -13.62 3.93 0.54
CA VAL A 171 -13.99 5.17 -0.14
C VAL A 171 -14.68 6.10 0.86
N VAL A 172 -14.08 7.26 1.10
CA VAL A 172 -14.59 8.30 2.01
C VAL A 172 -15.63 9.16 1.31
N GLU A 173 -15.33 9.62 0.11
CA GLU A 173 -16.23 10.48 -0.66
C GLU A 173 -16.38 9.94 -2.09
N LYS A 174 -17.64 9.77 -2.50
CA LYS A 174 -18.03 9.21 -3.80
C LYS A 174 -18.28 10.29 -4.85
N ARG A 175 -18.25 11.57 -4.48
CA ARG A 175 -18.39 12.74 -5.36
C ARG A 175 -17.09 13.52 -5.42
N LYS A 176 -16.99 14.47 -6.36
CA LYS A 176 -15.88 15.43 -6.34
C LYS A 176 -16.13 16.46 -5.23
N LEU A 177 -15.16 16.63 -4.34
CA LEU A 177 -15.22 17.69 -3.32
C LEU A 177 -15.20 19.06 -3.99
N GLN A 178 -16.20 19.87 -3.67
CA GLN A 178 -16.32 21.23 -4.18
C GLN A 178 -15.42 22.17 -3.37
N GLY A 179 -14.75 23.12 -4.03
CA GLY A 179 -13.87 24.09 -3.36
C GLY A 179 -12.51 23.54 -2.88
N VAL A 180 -12.23 22.26 -3.14
CA VAL A 180 -10.98 21.56 -2.82
C VAL A 180 -10.26 21.19 -4.11
N PHE A 181 -8.99 21.58 -4.25
CA PHE A 181 -8.16 21.18 -5.38
C PHE A 181 -7.54 19.80 -5.16
N GLU A 182 -7.15 19.14 -6.24
CA GLU A 182 -6.53 17.82 -6.19
C GLU A 182 -5.24 17.85 -5.35
N PHE A 183 -4.45 18.91 -5.47
CA PHE A 183 -3.22 19.10 -4.69
C PHE A 183 -3.47 19.43 -3.22
N ASP A 184 -4.65 19.96 -2.86
CA ASP A 184 -5.01 20.10 -1.45
C ASP A 184 -5.10 18.74 -0.77
N LEU A 185 -5.73 17.75 -1.43
CA LEU A 185 -5.80 16.39 -0.92
C LEU A 185 -4.42 15.71 -0.87
N ILE A 186 -3.57 15.99 -1.86
CA ILE A 186 -2.21 15.44 -1.90
C ILE A 186 -1.36 16.00 -0.76
N HIS A 187 -1.40 17.32 -0.51
CA HIS A 187 -0.70 17.96 0.60
C HIS A 187 -1.26 17.54 1.95
N PHE A 188 -2.57 17.40 2.07
CA PHE A 188 -3.22 16.87 3.25
C PHE A 188 -2.69 15.48 3.60
N ALA A 189 -2.69 14.57 2.62
CA ALA A 189 -2.17 13.22 2.80
C ALA A 189 -0.69 13.26 3.21
N TRP A 190 0.12 14.12 2.59
CA TRP A 190 1.52 14.30 2.98
C TRP A 190 1.66 14.73 4.45
N ASN A 191 0.90 15.76 4.87
CA ASN A 191 0.98 16.34 6.20
C ASN A 191 0.69 15.30 7.30
N VAL A 192 -0.30 14.43 7.07
CA VAL A 192 -0.67 13.37 8.02
C VAL A 192 0.25 12.15 7.88
N CYS A 193 0.33 11.54 6.69
CA CYS A 193 1.04 10.29 6.49
C CYS A 193 2.51 10.38 6.89
N ARG A 194 3.17 11.54 6.69
CA ARG A 194 4.58 11.70 7.04
C ARG A 194 4.86 11.59 8.54
N ARG A 195 3.85 11.86 9.38
CA ARG A 195 3.90 11.77 10.84
C ARG A 195 3.58 10.36 11.35
N ILE A 196 2.74 9.60 10.64
CA ILE A 196 2.28 8.26 11.08
C ILE A 196 2.96 7.09 10.39
N HIS A 197 3.56 7.30 9.22
CA HIS A 197 4.14 6.21 8.45
C HIS A 197 5.35 5.64 9.18
N ASN A 198 5.27 4.36 9.49
CA ASN A 198 6.32 3.61 10.11
C ASN A 198 6.88 2.58 9.10
N PRO A 199 8.12 2.76 8.61
CA PRO A 199 8.73 1.85 7.62
C PRO A 199 8.96 0.43 8.15
N ASP A 200 9.01 0.24 9.47
CA ASP A 200 9.19 -1.09 10.07
C ASP A 200 7.92 -1.94 9.96
N THR A 201 6.75 -1.29 9.94
CA THR A 201 5.44 -1.94 9.86
C THR A 201 4.83 -1.92 8.47
N CYS A 202 5.17 -0.90 7.66
CA CYS A 202 4.59 -0.69 6.35
C CYS A 202 5.52 -1.25 5.27
N PRO A 203 5.17 -2.35 4.58
CA PRO A 203 6.02 -2.95 3.54
C PRO A 203 6.10 -2.07 2.28
N LYS A 204 5.22 -1.08 2.12
CA LYS A 204 5.20 -0.17 0.98
C LYS A 204 6.05 1.06 1.26
N ILE A 205 6.76 1.51 0.22
CA ILE A 205 7.47 2.79 0.25
C ILE A 205 6.44 3.89 0.57
N PHE A 206 6.74 4.72 1.57
CA PHE A 206 5.93 5.86 2.04
C PHE A 206 5.06 6.51 0.95
N GLY A 207 5.68 6.93 -0.15
CA GLY A 207 4.99 7.68 -1.18
C GLY A 207 3.93 6.86 -1.93
N PHE A 208 4.13 5.55 -2.09
CA PHE A 208 3.12 4.67 -2.68
C PHE A 208 1.99 4.39 -1.70
N ALA A 209 2.30 4.08 -0.43
CA ALA A 209 1.28 3.86 0.60
C ALA A 209 0.35 5.09 0.74
N THR A 210 0.95 6.28 0.81
CA THR A 210 0.23 7.56 0.90
C THR A 210 -0.63 7.81 -0.34
N ALA A 211 -0.06 7.62 -1.54
CA ALA A 211 -0.75 7.87 -2.80
C ALA A 211 -1.93 6.92 -3.02
N GLU A 212 -1.79 5.64 -2.67
CA GLU A 212 -2.87 4.66 -2.74
C GLU A 212 -3.99 4.99 -1.75
N MET A 213 -3.65 5.25 -0.49
CA MET A 213 -4.63 5.56 0.55
C MET A 213 -5.46 6.80 0.20
N ILE A 214 -4.82 7.89 -0.24
CA ILE A 214 -5.57 9.12 -0.57
C ILE A 214 -6.41 8.97 -1.83
N LYS A 215 -5.90 8.26 -2.84
CA LYS A 215 -6.66 7.99 -4.06
C LYS A 215 -7.84 7.06 -3.81
N ALA A 216 -7.70 6.07 -2.92
CA ALA A 216 -8.79 5.20 -2.50
C ALA A 216 -9.85 5.97 -1.70
N SER A 217 -9.42 6.91 -0.84
CA SER A 217 -10.32 7.74 -0.05
C SER A 217 -11.14 8.71 -0.91
N PHE A 218 -10.51 9.35 -1.91
CA PHE A 218 -11.13 10.39 -2.75
C PHE A 218 -10.99 10.10 -4.25
N PRO A 219 -11.59 9.02 -4.76
CA PRO A 219 -11.37 8.54 -6.12
C PRO A 219 -11.86 9.54 -7.18
N MET A 220 -12.95 10.26 -6.93
CA MET A 220 -13.52 11.21 -7.88
C MET A 220 -12.74 12.52 -7.95
N THR A 221 -12.29 13.04 -6.82
CA THR A 221 -11.45 14.26 -6.82
C THR A 221 -10.10 13.96 -7.48
N LEU A 222 -9.50 12.80 -7.21
CA LEU A 222 -8.20 12.39 -7.75
C LEU A 222 -8.29 11.50 -9.00
N GLN A 223 -9.41 11.54 -9.74
CA GLN A 223 -9.67 10.62 -10.86
C GLN A 223 -8.58 10.71 -11.95
N ASN A 224 -8.11 11.94 -12.22
CA ASN A 224 -7.16 12.23 -13.29
C ASN A 224 -5.70 11.94 -12.92
N TYR A 225 -5.41 11.58 -11.67
CA TYR A 225 -4.05 11.40 -11.18
C TYR A 225 -3.76 9.93 -10.89
N ALA A 226 -2.87 9.30 -11.66
CA ALA A 226 -2.39 7.96 -11.35
C ALA A 226 -1.66 7.94 -9.99
N VAL A 227 -1.65 6.79 -9.31
CA VAL A 227 -0.95 6.62 -8.01
C VAL A 227 0.53 7.02 -8.12
N SER A 228 1.19 6.66 -9.23
CA SER A 228 2.58 7.05 -9.51
C SER A 228 2.78 8.56 -9.61
N THR A 229 1.81 9.27 -10.21
CA THR A 229 1.82 10.74 -10.33
C THR A 229 1.58 11.40 -8.98
N ILE A 230 0.62 10.88 -8.19
CA ILE A 230 0.38 11.39 -6.83
C ILE A 230 1.66 11.26 -6.00
N LYS A 231 2.27 10.07 -6.02
CA LYS A 231 3.55 9.81 -5.33
C LYS A 231 4.63 10.83 -5.69
N SER A 232 4.83 11.12 -6.98
CA SER A 232 5.91 12.04 -7.41
C SER A 232 5.62 13.49 -7.08
N ARG A 233 4.35 13.85 -6.86
CA ARG A 233 3.87 15.21 -6.60
C ARG A 233 3.50 15.47 -5.13
N LEU A 234 3.77 14.52 -4.24
CA LEU A 234 3.45 14.61 -2.81
C LEU A 234 4.04 15.85 -2.09
N LYS A 235 5.19 16.33 -2.55
CA LYS A 235 5.89 17.51 -2.00
C LYS A 235 5.79 18.74 -2.91
N ASP A 236 4.94 18.70 -3.92
CA ASP A 236 4.95 19.71 -4.97
C ASP A 236 4.34 21.03 -4.50
N SER A 237 5.20 22.01 -4.23
CA SER A 237 4.80 23.36 -3.86
C SER A 237 5.00 24.37 -5.01
N ASP A 238 4.95 23.91 -6.26
CA ASP A 238 5.10 24.79 -7.43
C ASP A 238 4.00 25.88 -7.43
N ALA A 239 4.40 27.14 -7.59
CA ALA A 239 3.51 28.29 -7.61
C ALA A 239 2.50 28.27 -8.77
N THR A 240 2.74 27.46 -9.81
CA THR A 240 1.80 27.26 -10.93
C THR A 240 0.69 26.26 -10.60
N THR A 241 0.88 25.45 -9.57
CA THR A 241 -0.09 24.45 -9.13
C THR A 241 -1.16 25.11 -8.26
N LYS A 242 -2.43 24.87 -8.57
CA LYS A 242 -3.54 25.39 -7.78
C LYS A 242 -3.72 24.55 -6.51
N PHE A 243 -3.44 25.15 -5.36
CA PHE A 243 -3.74 24.62 -4.03
C PHE A 243 -3.94 25.78 -3.06
N ARG A 244 -4.54 25.46 -1.91
CA ARG A 244 -4.80 26.34 -0.76
C ARG A 244 -4.16 25.78 0.50
N LEU A 245 -4.22 24.47 0.68
CA LEU A 245 -3.58 23.78 1.80
C LEU A 245 -2.08 23.64 1.52
N GLN A 246 -1.27 24.20 2.41
CA GLN A 246 0.19 24.13 2.31
C GLN A 246 0.75 22.88 3.00
N ILE A 247 1.97 22.51 2.59
CA ILE A 247 2.74 21.47 3.26
C ILE A 247 3.23 22.00 4.62
N ILE A 248 2.99 21.23 5.67
CA ILE A 248 3.41 21.53 7.03
C ILE A 248 4.61 20.65 7.37
N GLU A 249 5.74 21.28 7.68
CA GLU A 249 6.95 20.59 8.14
C GLU A 249 6.66 19.70 9.36
N VAL A 250 7.32 18.55 9.46
CA VAL A 250 7.03 17.54 10.50
C VAL A 250 7.19 18.09 11.92
N ASN A 251 8.12 19.03 12.12
CA ASN A 251 8.42 19.62 13.43
C ASN A 251 7.49 20.78 13.80
N ARG A 252 6.54 21.14 12.92
CA ARG A 252 5.55 22.18 13.19
C ARG A 252 4.21 21.56 13.61
N PRO A 253 3.42 22.26 14.44
CA PRO A 253 2.10 21.79 14.82
C PRO A 253 1.19 21.72 13.58
N LEU A 254 0.33 20.69 13.54
CA LEU A 254 -0.73 20.60 12.54
C LEU A 254 -1.83 21.62 12.85
N VAL A 255 -1.97 22.61 11.98
CA VAL A 255 -3.03 23.63 12.07
C VAL A 255 -4.09 23.32 11.01
N PRO A 256 -5.35 23.03 11.39
CA PRO A 256 -6.41 22.74 10.43
C PRO A 256 -6.63 23.90 9.46
N TYR A 257 -6.89 23.59 8.20
CA TYR A 257 -7.27 24.58 7.20
C TYR A 257 -8.76 24.45 6.88
N ILE A 258 -9.50 25.53 7.02
CA ILE A 258 -10.93 25.54 6.71
C ILE A 258 -11.11 25.87 5.23
N PHE A 259 -11.55 24.88 4.45
CA PHE A 259 -11.93 25.12 3.06
C PHE A 259 -13.18 25.99 2.98
N PRO A 260 -13.24 26.95 2.04
CA PRO A 260 -14.44 27.73 1.84
C PRO A 260 -15.56 26.83 1.31
N VAL A 261 -16.71 26.90 1.96
CA VAL A 261 -17.93 26.23 1.51
C VAL A 261 -18.38 26.91 0.22
N PRO A 262 -18.70 26.16 -0.86
CA PRO A 262 -19.31 26.75 -2.03
C PRO A 262 -20.63 27.41 -1.62
N GLU A 263 -20.78 28.71 -1.88
CA GLU A 263 -22.10 29.34 -1.77
C GLU A 263 -23.07 28.55 -2.64
N GLU A 264 -24.19 28.11 -2.07
CA GLU A 264 -25.27 27.56 -2.87
C GLU A 264 -25.71 28.66 -3.82
N ALA A 265 -25.48 28.45 -5.12
CA ALA A 265 -26.02 29.31 -6.16
C ALA A 265 -27.55 29.20 -6.07
N GLY A 266 -28.16 30.18 -5.38
CA GLY A 266 -29.61 30.36 -5.33
C GLY A 266 -30.21 30.72 -6.69
#